data_AF-A0A655FXL0-F1
#
_entry.id   AF-A0A655FXL0-F1
#
_cell.length_a   1.000
_cell.length_b   1.000
_cell.length_c   1.000
_cell.angle_alpha   90.00
_cell.angle_beta   90.00
_cell.angle_gamma   90.00
#
_symmetry.space_group_name_H-M   'P 1'
#
loop_
_entity.id
_entity.type
_entity.pdbx_description
1 polymer ?
#
loop_
_entity_poly.entity_id
_entity_poly.type
_entity_poly.pdbx_seq_one_letter_code
_entity_poly.pdbx_strand_id
1 'polypeptide(L)'
;MLTYGSIGTTATLDCADGKSLNVAGSDNTLTVNGTCETVTVGGANNKIAFDRIDERLVVVGLDNTVTYKNGDPTIDNLGAGNRINKE
;
A
#
# COMPACT_ATOMS: atom_id res chain seq x y z
N MET A 1 1.87 11.22 -8.32
CA MET A 1 2.25 9.83 -7.99
C MET A 1 3.43 9.85 -7.04
N LEU A 2 3.28 9.27 -5.85
CA LEU A 2 4.34 9.08 -4.85
C LEU A 2 4.99 7.72 -5.07
N THR A 3 6.30 7.63 -4.88
CA THR A 3 7.02 6.35 -4.96
C THR A 3 7.84 6.13 -3.70
N TYR A 4 7.71 4.94 -3.11
CA TYR A 4 8.49 4.48 -1.96
C TYR A 4 9.33 3.26 -2.36
N GLY A 5 10.66 3.42 -2.31
CA GLY A 5 11.61 2.43 -2.82
C GLY A 5 12.77 2.16 -1.86
N SER A 6 12.49 2.02 -0.57
CA SER A 6 13.50 1.74 0.46
C SER A 6 13.52 0.25 0.87
N ILE A 7 14.48 -0.16 1.69
CA ILE A 7 14.60 -1.54 2.17
C ILE A 7 14.77 -1.53 3.68
N GLY A 8 13.97 -2.33 4.41
CA GLY A 8 14.13 -2.50 5.86
C GLY A 8 13.80 -1.25 6.68
N THR A 9 12.98 -0.34 6.14
CA THR A 9 12.72 0.97 6.75
C THR A 9 11.32 1.09 7.34
N THR A 10 11.17 1.99 8.30
CA THR A 10 9.85 2.40 8.81
C THR A 10 9.62 3.87 8.47
N ALA A 11 8.50 4.18 7.81
CA ALA A 11 8.21 5.54 7.38
C ALA A 11 6.71 5.85 7.42
N THR A 12 6.41 7.14 7.53
CA THR A 12 5.06 7.68 7.38
C THR A 12 4.99 8.49 6.09
N LEU A 13 3.96 8.24 5.27
CA LEU A 13 3.69 8.93 4.03
C LEU A 13 2.32 9.60 4.11
N ASP A 14 2.13 10.64 3.30
CA ASP A 14 0.86 11.33 3.18
C ASP A 14 0.43 11.34 1.71
N CYS A 15 -0.66 10.64 1.40
CA CYS A 15 -1.28 10.67 0.07
C CYS A 15 -2.01 12.00 -0.20
N ALA A 16 -2.12 12.89 0.80
CA ALA A 16 -2.92 14.11 0.75
C ALA A 16 -4.34 13.79 0.25
N ASP A 17 -4.86 14.58 -0.68
CA ASP A 17 -6.19 14.39 -1.27
C ASP A 17 -6.11 13.67 -2.63
N GLY A 18 -5.92 12.35 -2.60
CA GLY A 18 -6.13 11.48 -3.76
C GLY A 18 -4.88 11.05 -4.52
N LYS A 19 -3.65 11.31 -4.04
CA LYS A 19 -2.46 10.91 -4.82
C LYS A 19 -2.32 9.38 -4.91
N SER A 20 -1.90 8.89 -6.06
CA SER A 20 -1.50 7.48 -6.21
C SER A 20 -0.15 7.19 -5.55
N LEU A 21 0.00 6.01 -4.94
CA LEU A 21 1.23 5.55 -4.27
C LEU A 21 1.76 4.28 -4.94
N ASN A 22 3.07 4.21 -5.18
CA ASN A 22 3.77 3.01 -5.61
C ASN A 22 4.82 2.58 -4.57
N VAL A 23 4.78 1.33 -4.12
CA VAL A 23 5.71 0.75 -3.15
C VAL A 23 6.50 -0.37 -3.83
N ALA A 24 7.76 -0.08 -4.16
CA ALA A 24 8.65 -1.02 -4.86
C ALA A 24 9.71 -1.65 -3.92
N GLY A 25 9.88 -1.11 -2.72
CA GLY A 25 10.86 -1.55 -1.73
C GLY A 25 10.48 -2.85 -1.00
N SER A 26 11.39 -3.42 -0.21
CA SER A 26 11.13 -4.66 0.57
C SER A 26 11.35 -4.50 2.07
N ASP A 27 10.68 -5.34 2.86
CA ASP A 27 10.80 -5.39 4.32
C ASP A 27 10.51 -4.04 5.00
N ASN A 28 9.62 -3.23 4.42
CA ASN A 28 9.28 -1.92 4.97
C ASN A 28 8.01 -1.96 5.81
N THR A 29 7.94 -1.08 6.81
CA THR A 29 6.72 -0.78 7.56
C THR A 29 6.26 0.64 7.26
N LEU A 30 5.11 0.79 6.61
CA LEU A 30 4.62 2.07 6.14
C LEU A 30 3.27 2.42 6.78
N THR A 31 3.15 3.66 7.24
CA THR A 31 1.87 4.25 7.62
C THR A 31 1.52 5.33 6.61
N VAL A 32 0.40 5.21 5.93
CA VAL A 32 -0.02 6.10 4.86
C VAL A 32 -1.29 6.83 5.29
N ASN A 33 -1.13 8.12 5.54
CA ASN A 33 -2.21 9.00 5.94
C ASN A 33 -2.86 9.64 4.70
N GLY A 34 -4.07 10.17 4.89
CA GLY A 34 -4.84 10.83 3.84
C GLY A 34 -5.59 9.84 2.94
N THR A 35 -6.02 10.31 1.77
CA THR A 35 -6.77 9.51 0.80
C THR A 35 -5.87 9.17 -0.39
N CYS A 36 -5.65 7.89 -0.67
CA CYS A 36 -5.00 7.45 -1.89
C CYS A 36 -6.05 7.00 -2.93
N GLU A 37 -5.97 7.44 -4.18
CA GLU A 37 -6.84 6.92 -5.23
C GLU A 37 -6.42 5.50 -5.63
N THR A 38 -5.19 5.38 -6.15
CA THR A 38 -4.62 4.12 -6.61
C THR A 38 -3.33 3.79 -5.87
N VAL A 39 -3.23 2.57 -5.35
CA VAL A 39 -2.04 2.05 -4.66
C VAL A 39 -1.49 0.87 -5.44
N THR A 40 -0.19 0.83 -5.68
CA THR A 40 0.53 -0.32 -6.24
C THR A 40 1.61 -0.78 -5.27
N VAL A 41 1.62 -2.07 -4.92
CA VAL A 41 2.61 -2.68 -4.03
C VAL A 41 3.31 -3.80 -4.80
N GLY A 42 4.56 -3.54 -5.21
CA GLY A 42 5.34 -4.46 -6.02
C GLY A 42 6.52 -5.14 -5.33
N GLY A 43 6.99 -4.62 -4.19
CA GLY A 43 8.09 -5.25 -3.45
C GLY A 43 7.67 -6.44 -2.60
N ALA A 44 8.54 -6.87 -1.68
CA ALA A 44 8.29 -8.06 -0.85
C ALA A 44 8.26 -7.77 0.65
N ASN A 45 7.49 -8.54 1.42
CA ASN A 45 7.44 -8.48 2.89
C ASN A 45 7.12 -7.07 3.45
N ASN A 46 6.41 -6.22 2.71
CA ASN A 46 6.04 -4.91 3.23
C ASN A 46 4.80 -5.03 4.12
N LYS A 47 4.79 -4.26 5.21
CA LYS A 47 3.61 -4.07 6.07
C LYS A 47 3.14 -2.62 5.92
N ILE A 48 1.97 -2.42 5.34
CA ILE A 48 1.49 -1.09 4.97
C ILE A 48 0.09 -0.88 5.54
N ALA A 49 -0.09 0.21 6.29
CA ALA A 49 -1.37 0.62 6.83
C ALA A 49 -1.84 1.93 6.18
N PHE A 50 -3.05 1.94 5.63
CA PHE A 50 -3.66 3.09 4.98
C PHE A 50 -4.86 3.63 5.76
N ASP A 51 -5.03 4.95 5.77
CA ASP A 51 -6.26 5.55 6.29
C ASP A 51 -7.44 5.39 5.32
N ARG A 52 -7.25 5.64 4.02
CA ARG A 52 -8.29 5.48 3.00
C ARG A 52 -7.74 5.17 1.61
N ILE A 53 -8.36 4.21 0.91
CA ILE A 53 -8.09 3.93 -0.51
C ILE A 53 -9.41 3.92 -1.27
N ASP A 54 -9.55 4.75 -2.31
CA ASP A 54 -10.84 4.96 -2.96
C ASP A 54 -11.05 4.16 -4.26
N GLU A 55 -10.06 4.12 -5.15
CA GLU A 55 -10.28 3.54 -6.48
C GLU A 55 -9.73 2.11 -6.59
N ARG A 56 -8.44 1.93 -6.30
CA ARG A 56 -7.76 0.69 -6.64
C ARG A 56 -6.57 0.36 -5.74
N LEU A 57 -6.47 -0.90 -5.35
CA LEU A 57 -5.31 -1.46 -4.65
C LEU A 57 -4.76 -2.65 -5.45
N VAL A 58 -3.58 -2.46 -6.02
CA VAL A 58 -2.88 -3.47 -6.83
C VAL A 58 -1.70 -4.00 -6.04
N VAL A 59 -1.68 -5.30 -5.75
CA VAL A 59 -0.59 -5.97 -5.03
C VAL A 59 0.01 -7.03 -5.94
N VAL A 60 1.14 -6.70 -6.57
CA VAL A 60 1.88 -7.59 -7.50
C VAL A 60 3.06 -8.30 -6.82
N GLY A 61 3.50 -7.79 -5.67
CA GLY A 61 4.64 -8.32 -4.92
C GLY A 61 4.36 -9.60 -4.13
N LEU A 62 5.28 -9.96 -3.24
CA LEU A 62 5.24 -11.20 -2.46
C LEU A 62 5.12 -10.94 -0.95
N ASP A 63 4.29 -11.72 -0.27
CA ASP A 63 4.15 -11.72 1.20
C ASP A 63 3.91 -10.33 1.83
N ASN A 64 3.27 -9.42 1.09
CA ASN A 64 2.92 -8.11 1.61
C ASN A 64 1.67 -8.18 2.48
N THR A 65 1.65 -7.39 3.54
CA THR A 65 0.47 -7.19 4.40
C THR A 65 -0.02 -5.77 4.24
N VAL A 66 -1.22 -5.60 3.70
CA VAL A 66 -1.87 -4.31 3.50
C VAL A 66 -3.12 -4.22 4.38
N THR A 67 -3.18 -3.20 5.23
CA THR A 67 -4.38 -2.85 5.99
C THR A 67 -4.90 -1.49 5.54
N TYR A 68 -6.22 -1.32 5.47
CA TYR A 68 -6.83 -0.01 5.21
C TYR A 68 -8.10 0.19 6.03
N LYS A 69 -8.32 1.40 6.54
CA LYS A 69 -9.47 1.71 7.42
C LYS A 69 -10.73 2.08 6.65
N ASN A 70 -10.60 2.88 5.59
CA ASN A 70 -11.74 3.43 4.84
C ASN A 70 -11.61 3.25 3.33
N GLY A 71 -12.74 3.43 2.65
CA GLY A 71 -12.86 3.30 1.19
C GLY A 71 -13.33 1.93 0.74
N ASP A 72 -13.55 1.81 -0.56
CA ASP A 72 -14.01 0.58 -1.22
C ASP A 72 -13.27 0.36 -2.54
N PRO A 73 -11.94 0.17 -2.49
CA PRO A 73 -11.13 0.07 -3.69
C PRO A 73 -11.36 -1.27 -4.38
N THR A 74 -11.20 -1.29 -5.70
CA THR A 74 -11.04 -2.55 -6.42
C THR A 74 -9.70 -3.18 -6.04
N ILE A 75 -9.72 -4.41 -5.53
CA ILE A 75 -8.52 -5.12 -5.07
C ILE A 75 -8.04 -6.09 -6.14
N ASP A 76 -6.84 -5.85 -6.66
CA ASP A 76 -6.11 -6.76 -7.55
C ASP A 76 -4.91 -7.35 -6.83
N ASN A 77 -5.09 -8.51 -6.21
CA ASN A 77 -3.99 -9.29 -5.64
C ASN A 77 -3.43 -10.25 -6.70
N LEU A 78 -2.40 -9.79 -7.41
CA LEU A 78 -1.79 -10.51 -8.53
C LEU A 78 -0.53 -11.29 -8.11
N GLY A 79 0.02 -10.97 -6.94
CA GLY A 79 1.18 -11.67 -6.37
C GLY A 79 0.80 -12.89 -5.52
N ALA A 80 1.75 -13.38 -4.73
CA ALA A 80 1.58 -14.55 -3.88
C ALA A 80 1.85 -14.24 -2.40
N GLY A 81 1.12 -14.90 -1.49
CA GLY A 81 1.31 -14.74 -0.04
C GLY A 81 0.82 -13.42 0.55
N ASN A 82 0.28 -12.51 -0.27
CA ASN A 82 -0.20 -11.21 0.20
C ASN A 82 -1.46 -11.36 1.06
N ARG A 83 -1.53 -10.55 2.13
CA ARG A 83 -2.69 -10.43 3.03
C ARG A 83 -3.24 -9.02 2.93
N ILE A 84 -4.54 -8.90 2.65
CA ILE A 84 -5.21 -7.61 2.50
C ILE A 84 -6.42 -7.60 3.43
N ASN A 85 -6.41 -6.67 4.38
CA ASN A 85 -7.43 -6.59 5.42
C ASN A 85 -8.04 -5.19 5.46
N LYS A 86 -9.36 -5.12 5.56
CA LYS A 86 -10.08 -3.89 5.92
C LYS A 86 -10.29 -3.88 7.43
N GLU A 87 -9.94 -2.77 8.08
CA GLU A 87 -10.23 -2.54 9.51
C GLU A 87 -11.67 -2.08 9.74
#